data_AF-A0A0F8Z501-F1
#
_entry.id   AF-A0A0F8Z501-F1
#
_cell.length_a   1.000
_cell.length_b   1.000
_cell.length_c   1.000
_cell.angle_alpha   90.00
_cell.angle_beta   90.00
_cell.angle_gamma   90.00
#
_symmetry.space_group_name_H-M   'P 1'
#
loop_
_entity.id
_entity.type
_entity.pdbx_description
1 polymer ?
#
loop_
_entity_poly.entity_id
_entity_poly.type
_entity_poly.pdbx_seq_one_letter_code
_entity_poly.pdbx_strand_id
1 'polypeptide(L)'
;MARYNTIYAGPVSNPTPHAMEALASVALTPGSLVTFDAAIGFALATAATTAKVWLVQDNYLTGRGIDTQWAADSRAIALDMVDGMLFNALVATGNSLVEGDALTPGAGGDHDFAVTPTQMQELVEWDTGDPAYDGNPELEPSPVELKGRVGARRSMHAAKYLPKNRLLTESDVVMLRPGDGLEPWMLDEYVGKPITENVSAGYVLQARMF
;
A
#
# COMPACT_ATOMS: atom_id res chain seq x y z
N MET A 1 11.13 16.85 -44.45
CA MET A 1 10.87 15.40 -44.25
C MET A 1 10.36 15.23 -42.83
N ALA A 2 9.05 15.10 -42.64
CA ALA A 2 8.48 14.90 -41.31
C ALA A 2 8.86 13.50 -40.80
N ARG A 3 9.27 13.42 -39.54
CA ARG A 3 9.37 12.17 -38.78
C ARG A 3 8.72 12.41 -37.43
N TYR A 4 7.42 12.13 -37.34
CA TYR A 4 6.82 11.77 -36.06
C TYR A 4 7.15 10.30 -35.78
N ASN A 5 6.83 9.85 -34.56
CA ASN A 5 6.79 8.49 -34.00
C ASN A 5 7.81 8.39 -32.86
N THR A 6 7.41 8.52 -31.59
CA THR A 6 6.54 7.54 -30.91
C THR A 6 5.90 8.18 -29.67
N ILE A 7 4.59 7.99 -29.48
CA ILE A 7 3.93 8.25 -28.18
C ILE A 7 3.98 6.93 -27.41
N TYR A 8 4.65 6.93 -26.26
CA TYR A 8 4.66 5.77 -25.37
C TYR A 8 3.33 5.69 -24.61
N ALA A 9 2.48 4.75 -25.00
CA ALA A 9 1.33 4.32 -24.20
C ALA A 9 1.67 2.96 -23.58
N GLY A 10 2.42 2.97 -22.47
CA GLY A 10 2.77 1.77 -21.71
C GLY A 10 1.78 1.51 -20.55
N PRO A 11 1.69 0.28 -20.01
CA PRO A 11 0.95 -0.01 -18.77
C PRO A 11 1.56 0.69 -17.54
N VAL A 12 0.71 0.95 -16.53
CA VAL A 12 0.77 2.07 -15.56
C VAL A 12 1.88 2.07 -14.49
N SER A 13 2.62 0.99 -14.26
CA SER A 13 3.61 0.92 -13.18
C SER A 13 4.97 0.45 -13.68
N ASN A 14 6.03 1.20 -13.35
CA ASN A 14 7.45 1.04 -13.71
C ASN A 14 8.05 1.79 -14.95
N PRO A 15 7.32 2.64 -15.72
CA PRO A 15 7.94 3.52 -16.72
C PRO A 15 8.12 4.97 -16.25
N THR A 16 7.77 5.30 -15.01
CA THR A 16 8.02 6.65 -14.47
C THR A 16 9.51 6.84 -14.23
N PRO A 17 10.06 8.04 -14.48
CA PRO A 17 11.44 8.31 -14.08
C PRO A 17 11.57 8.10 -12.57
N HIS A 18 12.40 7.14 -12.17
CA HIS A 18 12.67 6.85 -10.76
C HIS A 18 13.57 7.91 -10.13
N ALA A 19 14.14 8.80 -10.93
CA ALA A 19 14.83 9.99 -10.47
C ALA A 19 13.94 11.21 -10.70
N MET A 20 13.78 12.03 -9.65
CA MET A 20 13.10 13.30 -9.72
C MET A 20 14.07 14.43 -9.40
N GLU A 21 14.00 15.50 -10.19
CA GLU A 21 14.75 16.74 -9.93
C GLU A 21 13.83 17.78 -9.28
N ALA A 22 14.25 18.35 -8.16
CA ALA A 22 13.59 19.49 -7.52
C ALA A 22 14.59 20.35 -6.77
N LEU A 23 14.16 21.55 -6.37
CA LEU A 23 15.00 22.43 -5.55
C LEU A 23 15.19 21.85 -4.16
N ALA A 24 16.42 21.91 -3.64
CA ALA A 24 16.73 21.53 -2.27
C ALA A 24 16.37 22.69 -1.31
N SER A 25 15.36 22.52 -0.47
CA SER A 25 14.96 23.56 0.51
C SER A 25 16.03 23.84 1.58
N VAL A 26 16.95 22.89 1.78
CA VAL A 26 18.07 22.93 2.72
C VAL A 26 19.26 22.22 2.06
N ALA A 27 20.47 22.35 2.62
CA ALA A 27 21.59 21.55 2.16
C ALA A 27 21.30 20.05 2.35
N LEU A 28 21.39 19.27 1.28
CA LEU A 28 21.07 17.83 1.28
C LEU A 28 22.33 17.01 1.05
N THR A 29 22.67 16.14 2.00
CA THR A 29 23.73 15.16 1.82
C THR A 29 23.20 13.98 1.02
N PRO A 30 23.90 13.49 -0.02
CA PRO A 30 23.59 12.21 -0.66
C PRO A 30 23.34 11.09 0.36
N GLY A 31 22.31 10.28 0.13
CA GLY A 31 21.82 9.26 1.05
C GLY A 31 20.78 9.75 2.07
N SER A 32 20.51 11.06 2.17
CA SER A 32 19.45 11.57 3.04
C SER A 32 18.06 11.23 2.50
N LEU A 33 17.11 10.97 3.39
CA LEU A 33 15.70 10.77 3.06
C LEU A 33 14.98 12.13 3.00
N VAL A 34 14.22 12.36 1.93
CA VAL A 34 13.52 13.64 1.67
C VAL A 34 12.07 13.44 1.24
N THR A 35 11.23 14.41 1.56
CA THR A 35 9.86 14.54 1.04
C THR A 35 9.82 15.57 -0.08
N PHE A 36 8.89 15.39 -1.02
CA PHE A 36 8.63 16.36 -2.07
C PHE A 36 7.38 17.19 -1.75
N ASP A 37 7.52 18.51 -1.80
CA ASP A 37 6.42 19.48 -1.78
C ASP A 37 6.52 20.37 -3.03
N ALA A 38 5.40 20.55 -3.73
CA ALA A 38 5.34 21.34 -4.96
C ALA A 38 5.72 22.82 -4.77
N ALA A 39 5.61 23.38 -3.54
CA ALA A 39 5.92 24.77 -3.25
C ALA A 39 7.40 25.03 -2.92
N ILE A 40 8.06 24.07 -2.24
CA ILE A 40 9.42 24.25 -1.68
C ILE A 40 10.45 23.26 -2.25
N GLY A 41 10.02 22.23 -2.98
CA GLY A 41 10.90 21.17 -3.50
C GLY A 41 11.19 20.07 -2.48
N PHE A 42 12.44 19.61 -2.43
CA PHE A 42 12.88 18.57 -1.52
C PHE A 42 13.20 19.12 -0.12
N ALA A 43 12.57 18.55 0.90
CA ALA A 43 12.81 18.84 2.31
C ALA A 43 13.21 17.56 3.06
N LEU A 44 14.04 17.68 4.11
CA LEU A 44 14.45 16.52 4.92
C LEU A 44 13.24 15.83 5.57
N ALA A 45 13.17 14.51 5.42
CA ALA A 45 12.15 13.70 6.07
C ALA A 45 12.44 13.61 7.58
N THR A 46 11.37 13.63 8.39
CA THR A 46 11.43 13.39 9.83
C THR A 46 10.78 12.05 10.19
N ALA A 47 10.97 11.57 11.42
CA ALA A 47 10.34 10.35 11.90
C ALA A 47 8.79 10.37 11.86
N ALA A 48 8.18 11.56 11.83
CA ALA A 48 6.72 11.73 11.74
C ALA A 48 6.20 11.81 10.30
N THR A 49 7.05 11.59 9.30
CA THR A 49 6.68 11.73 7.89
C THR A 49 5.75 10.60 7.45
N THR A 50 4.53 10.96 7.05
CA THR A 50 3.56 10.03 6.45
C THR A 50 3.51 10.12 4.92
N ALA A 51 4.14 11.14 4.35
CA ALA A 51 4.22 11.34 2.90
C ALA A 51 5.27 10.41 2.26
N LYS A 52 5.17 10.23 0.94
CA LYS A 52 6.15 9.46 0.16
C LYS A 52 7.56 10.03 0.36
N VAL A 53 8.50 9.14 0.70
CA VAL A 53 9.91 9.47 0.92
C VAL A 53 10.73 9.11 -0.31
N TRP A 54 11.72 9.95 -0.61
CA TRP A 54 12.68 9.81 -1.70
C TRP A 54 14.11 9.76 -1.12
N LEU A 55 15.04 9.15 -1.83
CA LEU A 55 16.44 9.03 -1.43
C LEU A 55 17.33 9.98 -2.25
N VAL A 56 18.02 10.92 -1.61
CA VAL A 56 18.89 11.86 -2.33
C VAL A 56 20.08 11.15 -2.97
N GLN A 57 20.29 11.36 -4.27
CA GLN A 57 21.42 10.80 -5.02
C GLN A 57 22.64 11.73 -4.96
N ASP A 58 23.83 11.18 -5.23
CA ASP A 58 25.03 11.96 -5.51
C ASP A 58 24.89 12.82 -6.78
N ASN A 59 25.64 13.92 -6.83
CA ASN A 59 25.64 14.80 -7.99
C ASN A 59 26.64 14.30 -9.05
N TYR A 60 26.30 13.15 -9.65
CA TYR A 60 27.10 12.52 -10.70
C TYR A 60 27.27 13.44 -11.93
N LEU A 61 26.29 14.31 -12.21
CA LEU A 61 26.32 15.25 -13.34
C LEU A 61 27.46 16.26 -13.25
N THR A 62 27.84 16.67 -12.03
CA THR A 62 28.98 17.57 -11.81
C THR A 62 30.23 16.83 -11.31
N GLY A 63 30.21 15.48 -11.33
CA GLY A 63 31.32 14.64 -10.87
C GLY A 63 31.60 14.75 -9.37
N ARG A 64 30.59 15.12 -8.57
CA ARG A 64 30.73 15.22 -7.11
C ARG A 64 30.36 13.89 -6.46
N GLY A 65 31.15 13.47 -5.47
CA GLY A 65 30.92 12.24 -4.72
C GLY A 65 29.85 12.38 -3.63
N ILE A 66 29.66 11.29 -2.87
CA ILE A 66 28.66 11.16 -1.81
C ILE A 66 28.87 12.11 -0.63
N ASP A 67 30.10 12.54 -0.37
CA ASP A 67 30.42 13.46 0.74
C ASP A 67 30.08 14.92 0.42
N THR A 68 29.81 15.23 -0.85
CA THR A 68 29.54 16.60 -1.28
C THR A 68 28.05 16.88 -1.26
N GLN A 69 27.64 17.77 -0.36
CA GLN A 69 26.24 18.16 -0.22
C GLN A 69 25.74 18.97 -1.43
N TRP A 70 24.47 18.76 -1.76
CA TRP A 70 23.69 19.71 -2.55
C TRP A 70 23.50 20.98 -1.72
N ALA A 71 23.81 22.14 -2.30
CA ALA A 71 23.56 23.41 -1.63
C ALA A 71 22.05 23.68 -1.52
N ALA A 72 21.65 24.46 -0.52
CA ALA A 72 20.28 25.00 -0.49
C ALA A 72 19.98 25.77 -1.79
N ASP A 73 18.74 25.70 -2.24
CA ASP A 73 18.22 26.26 -3.48
C ASP A 73 18.87 25.71 -4.77
N SER A 74 19.70 24.66 -4.68
CA SER A 74 20.22 23.96 -5.85
C SER A 74 19.27 22.84 -6.30
N ARG A 75 19.29 22.51 -7.59
CA ARG A 75 18.45 21.42 -8.13
C ARG A 75 19.09 20.08 -7.81
N ALA A 76 18.58 19.41 -6.78
CA ALA A 76 18.99 18.09 -6.36
C ALA A 76 18.21 16.99 -7.10
N ILE A 77 18.79 15.80 -7.12
CA ILE A 77 18.18 14.59 -7.68
C ILE A 77 17.87 13.64 -6.53
N ALA A 78 16.65 13.14 -6.47
CA ALA A 78 16.25 12.11 -5.52
C ALA A 78 15.61 10.92 -6.24
N LEU A 79 15.86 9.73 -5.71
CA LEU A 79 15.42 8.44 -6.23
C LEU A 79 14.18 7.96 -5.51
N ASP A 80 13.27 7.37 -6.28
CA ASP A 80 12.19 6.55 -5.77
C ASP A 80 12.74 5.18 -5.36
N MET A 81 12.39 4.73 -4.17
CA MET A 81 12.85 3.44 -3.65
C MET A 81 11.92 2.34 -4.18
N VAL A 82 12.47 1.46 -5.03
CA VAL A 82 11.71 0.38 -5.69
C VAL A 82 11.93 -0.94 -4.96
N ASP A 83 10.88 -1.75 -4.89
CA ASP A 83 10.95 -3.11 -4.35
C ASP A 83 11.96 -3.97 -5.12
N GLY A 84 12.66 -4.86 -4.40
CA GLY A 84 13.69 -5.75 -4.93
C GLY A 84 15.04 -5.10 -5.24
N MET A 85 15.22 -3.80 -4.98
CA MET A 85 16.51 -3.10 -5.09
C MET A 85 17.06 -2.70 -3.72
N LEU A 86 18.37 -2.84 -3.56
CA LEU A 86 19.06 -2.41 -2.35
C LEU A 86 19.44 -0.93 -2.48
N PHE A 87 19.08 -0.16 -1.46
CA PHE A 87 19.44 1.25 -1.34
C PHE A 87 20.23 1.47 -0.06
N ASN A 88 21.23 2.35 -0.13
CA ASN A 88 22.00 2.77 1.03
C ASN A 88 21.54 4.17 1.44
N ALA A 89 20.98 4.28 2.65
CA ALA A 89 20.57 5.55 3.23
C ALA A 89 21.58 6.01 4.30
N LEU A 90 21.66 7.32 4.48
CA LEU A 90 22.51 7.94 5.49
C LEU A 90 21.85 7.79 6.87
N VAL A 91 22.58 7.19 7.81
CA VAL A 91 22.17 7.14 9.21
C VAL A 91 22.55 8.46 9.89
N ALA A 92 21.66 8.98 10.73
CA ALA A 92 21.91 10.20 11.48
C ALA A 92 23.19 10.07 12.33
N THR A 93 24.04 11.10 12.30
CA THR A 93 25.32 11.11 13.03
C THR A 93 25.08 10.87 14.52
N GLY A 94 25.82 9.92 15.09
CA GLY A 94 25.69 9.51 16.50
C GLY A 94 24.75 8.34 16.74
N ASN A 95 23.99 7.92 15.72
CA ASN A 95 23.24 6.67 15.75
C ASN A 95 24.04 5.58 15.04
N SER A 96 24.21 4.43 15.69
CA SER A 96 24.73 3.22 15.07
C SER A 96 23.55 2.27 14.92
N LEU A 97 23.12 2.02 13.68
CA LEU A 97 22.13 0.98 13.44
C LEU A 97 22.83 -0.38 13.46
N VAL A 98 22.39 -1.28 14.33
CA VAL A 98 22.84 -2.68 14.37
C VAL A 98 21.75 -3.55 13.77
N GLU A 99 22.13 -4.62 13.07
CA GLU A 99 21.17 -5.64 12.64
C GLU A 99 20.39 -6.16 13.86
N GLY A 100 19.07 -5.95 13.87
CA GLY A 100 18.20 -6.26 15.01
C GLY A 100 17.76 -5.07 15.85
N ASP A 101 18.15 -3.83 15.52
CA ASP A 101 17.56 -2.65 16.15
C ASP A 101 16.04 -2.64 15.95
N ALA A 102 15.32 -2.53 17.07
CA ALA A 102 13.89 -2.73 17.08
C ALA A 102 13.16 -1.60 16.33
N LEU A 103 12.45 -1.97 15.26
CA LEU A 103 11.30 -1.20 14.78
C LEU A 103 10.27 -1.20 15.91
N THR A 104 9.90 -0.03 16.42
CA THR A 104 9.05 0.08 17.63
C THR A 104 7.71 -0.64 17.42
N PRO A 105 7.43 -1.75 18.12
CA PRO A 105 6.10 -2.35 18.09
C PRO A 105 5.08 -1.36 18.64
N GLY A 106 3.90 -1.29 18.04
CA GLY A 106 2.87 -0.32 18.42
C GLY A 106 3.05 1.08 17.82
N ALA A 107 3.93 1.25 16.83
CA ALA A 107 4.08 2.52 16.10
C ALA A 107 2.93 2.81 15.10
N GLY A 108 1.89 1.96 15.07
CA GLY A 108 0.74 2.06 14.18
C GLY A 108 0.82 1.14 12.97
N GLY A 109 -0.37 0.71 12.49
CA GLY A 109 -0.48 -0.13 11.30
C GLY A 109 0.05 -1.54 11.56
N ASP A 110 0.90 -2.05 10.67
CA ASP A 110 1.44 -3.41 10.82
C ASP A 110 2.41 -3.54 12.02
N HIS A 111 2.95 -2.42 12.52
CA HIS A 111 3.75 -2.42 13.75
C HIS A 111 2.95 -2.77 15.00
N ASP A 112 1.63 -2.59 15.00
CA ASP A 112 0.76 -2.98 16.12
C ASP A 112 0.66 -4.51 16.26
N PHE A 113 0.97 -5.24 15.19
CA PHE A 113 0.98 -6.71 15.16
C PHE A 113 2.40 -7.30 15.15
N ALA A 114 3.44 -6.45 15.11
CA ALA A 114 4.82 -6.89 15.10
C ALA A 114 5.27 -7.37 16.49
N VAL A 115 6.14 -8.38 16.50
CA VAL A 115 6.76 -8.92 17.71
C VAL A 115 8.21 -8.48 17.82
N THR A 116 8.69 -8.32 19.05
CA THR A 116 10.12 -8.08 19.32
C THR A 116 10.94 -9.36 19.14
N PRO A 117 12.28 -9.26 18.97
CA PRO A 117 13.14 -10.45 18.89
C PRO A 117 13.01 -11.41 20.09
N THR A 118 12.81 -10.88 21.31
CA THR A 118 12.57 -11.69 22.51
C THR A 118 11.23 -12.42 22.44
N GLN A 119 10.15 -11.72 22.05
CA GLN A 119 8.84 -12.34 21.86
C GLN A 119 8.84 -13.38 20.73
N MET A 120 9.68 -13.19 19.71
CA MET A 120 9.88 -14.19 18.67
C MET A 120 10.54 -15.46 19.21
N GLN A 121 11.52 -15.33 20.11
CA GLN A 121 12.12 -16.49 20.79
C GLN A 121 11.08 -17.23 21.64
N GLU A 122 10.25 -16.50 22.40
CA GLU A 122 9.16 -17.08 23.20
C GLU A 122 8.13 -17.82 22.32
N LEU A 123 7.78 -17.29 21.14
CA LEU A 123 6.88 -17.95 20.20
C LEU A 123 7.46 -19.26 19.65
N VAL A 124 8.77 -19.28 19.33
CA VAL A 124 9.47 -20.50 18.88
C VAL A 124 9.50 -21.55 19.99
N GLU A 125 9.70 -21.13 21.24
CA GLU A 125 9.64 -22.04 22.39
C GLU A 125 8.22 -22.61 22.59
N TRP A 126 7.18 -21.80 22.41
CA TRP A 126 5.78 -22.25 22.47
C TRP A 126 5.49 -23.34 21.42
N ASP A 127 5.84 -23.08 20.16
CA ASP A 127 5.54 -23.96 19.02
C ASP A 127 6.12 -25.38 19.17
N THR A 128 7.22 -25.54 19.91
CA THR A 128 7.94 -26.82 20.03
C THR A 128 7.41 -27.79 21.08
N GLY A 129 6.41 -27.42 21.90
CA GLY A 129 6.12 -28.15 23.15
C GLY A 129 4.68 -28.57 23.43
N ASP A 130 3.66 -28.02 22.75
CA ASP A 130 2.27 -28.18 23.16
C ASP A 130 1.39 -28.84 22.08
N PRO A 131 0.88 -30.07 22.30
CA PRO A 131 -0.02 -30.76 21.35
C PRO A 131 -1.37 -30.04 21.16
N ALA A 132 -1.67 -28.99 21.95
CA ALA A 132 -2.80 -28.11 21.68
C ALA A 132 -2.71 -27.36 20.33
N TYR A 133 -1.51 -27.31 19.72
CA TYR A 133 -1.24 -26.63 18.44
C TYR A 133 -1.29 -27.55 17.21
N ASP A 134 -1.56 -28.85 17.40
CA ASP A 134 -1.74 -29.81 16.29
C ASP A 134 -2.97 -29.49 15.40
N GLY A 135 -3.76 -28.49 15.78
CA GLY A 135 -4.86 -27.95 15.01
C GLY A 135 -6.13 -28.80 15.07
N ASN A 136 -7.13 -28.39 14.30
CA ASN A 136 -8.36 -29.17 14.08
C ASN A 136 -8.32 -29.74 12.66
N PRO A 137 -8.50 -31.05 12.45
CA PRO A 137 -8.64 -31.62 11.11
C PRO A 137 -9.86 -31.10 10.34
N GLU A 138 -10.86 -30.53 11.03
CA GLU A 138 -12.02 -29.89 10.42
C GLU A 138 -11.71 -28.44 10.03
N LEU A 139 -11.87 -28.12 8.74
CA LEU A 139 -11.65 -26.79 8.19
C LEU A 139 -12.85 -25.88 8.46
N GLU A 140 -12.95 -25.42 9.71
CA GLU A 140 -14.00 -24.49 10.14
C GLU A 140 -13.42 -23.17 10.64
N PRO A 141 -14.05 -22.02 10.34
CA PRO A 141 -13.62 -20.74 10.87
C PRO A 141 -13.85 -20.68 12.38
N SER A 142 -12.83 -20.25 13.12
CA SER A 142 -12.93 -20.03 14.56
C SER A 142 -13.88 -18.87 14.91
N PRO A 143 -14.41 -18.81 16.16
CA PRO A 143 -15.27 -17.71 16.59
C PRO A 143 -14.65 -16.31 16.44
N VAL A 144 -13.33 -16.19 16.54
CA VAL A 144 -12.62 -14.92 16.34
C VAL A 144 -12.54 -14.55 14.85
N GLU A 145 -12.30 -15.54 13.97
CA GLU A 145 -12.27 -15.34 12.52
C GLU A 145 -13.64 -14.99 11.96
N LEU A 146 -14.73 -15.53 12.53
CA LEU A 146 -16.09 -15.20 12.12
C LEU A 146 -16.39 -13.69 12.17
N LYS A 147 -15.81 -12.96 13.14
CA LYS A 147 -15.96 -11.50 13.23
C LYS A 147 -15.25 -10.77 12.09
N GLY A 148 -14.02 -11.16 11.78
CA GLY A 148 -13.22 -10.58 10.69
C GLY A 148 -13.74 -10.97 9.31
N ARG A 149 -14.41 -12.12 9.20
CA ARG A 149 -14.93 -12.67 7.94
C ARG A 149 -15.88 -11.71 7.23
N VAL A 150 -16.71 -10.98 7.96
CA VAL A 150 -17.65 -10.00 7.38
C VAL A 150 -16.90 -8.87 6.66
N GLY A 151 -15.82 -8.35 7.24
CA GLY A 151 -15.01 -7.31 6.59
C GLY A 151 -14.13 -7.85 5.45
N ALA A 152 -13.69 -9.10 5.55
CA ALA A 152 -12.73 -9.69 4.61
C ALA A 152 -13.37 -10.36 3.38
N ARG A 153 -14.59 -10.90 3.50
CA ARG A 153 -15.31 -11.56 2.39
C ARG A 153 -15.89 -10.52 1.42
N ARG A 154 -16.07 -10.95 0.17
CA ARG A 154 -16.71 -10.14 -0.87
C ARG A 154 -18.19 -10.49 -0.97
N SER A 155 -19.02 -9.50 -1.26
CA SER A 155 -20.43 -9.66 -1.62
C SER A 155 -20.77 -8.84 -2.87
N MET A 156 -21.93 -9.10 -3.46
CA MET A 156 -22.44 -8.38 -4.61
C MET A 156 -22.79 -6.95 -4.23
N HIS A 157 -22.22 -5.99 -4.95
CA HIS A 157 -22.52 -4.57 -4.85
C HIS A 157 -22.98 -4.04 -6.21
N ALA A 158 -23.75 -2.95 -6.20
CA ALA A 158 -24.16 -2.28 -7.42
C ALA A 158 -22.95 -1.60 -8.10
N ALA A 159 -22.58 -2.03 -9.30
CA ALA A 159 -21.48 -1.42 -10.06
C ALA A 159 -21.79 0.02 -10.51
N LYS A 160 -23.08 0.36 -10.60
CA LYS A 160 -23.61 1.66 -11.00
C LYS A 160 -24.99 1.88 -10.39
N TYR A 161 -25.58 3.05 -10.59
CA TYR A 161 -26.94 3.32 -10.14
C TYR A 161 -27.96 2.37 -10.80
N LEU A 162 -28.81 1.74 -9.99
CA LEU A 162 -29.86 0.82 -10.41
C LEU A 162 -31.23 1.41 -10.07
N PRO A 163 -32.01 1.88 -11.06
CA PRO A 163 -33.36 2.35 -10.82
C PRO A 163 -34.29 1.18 -10.50
N LYS A 164 -35.30 1.44 -9.66
CA LYS A 164 -36.40 0.52 -9.35
C LYS A 164 -37.01 -0.05 -10.64
N ASN A 165 -37.36 -1.33 -10.59
CA ASN A 165 -37.89 -2.18 -11.65
C ASN A 165 -36.93 -2.48 -12.81
N ARG A 166 -35.66 -2.08 -12.73
CA ARG A 166 -34.64 -2.51 -13.69
C ARG A 166 -34.32 -3.99 -13.49
N LEU A 167 -34.23 -4.74 -14.59
CA LEU A 167 -33.69 -6.09 -14.58
C LEU A 167 -32.18 -6.06 -14.35
N LEU A 168 -31.71 -6.82 -13.37
CA LEU A 168 -30.30 -6.93 -13.07
C LEU A 168 -29.54 -7.64 -14.19
N THR A 169 -28.40 -7.09 -14.59
CA THR A 169 -27.46 -7.75 -15.51
C THR A 169 -26.11 -7.95 -14.84
N GLU A 170 -25.26 -8.84 -15.35
CA GLU A 170 -23.91 -9.02 -14.81
C GLU A 170 -23.11 -7.70 -14.78
N SER A 171 -23.30 -6.84 -15.79
CA SER A 171 -22.66 -5.51 -15.88
C SER A 171 -23.12 -4.51 -14.82
N ASP A 172 -24.16 -4.85 -14.06
CA ASP A 172 -24.74 -4.03 -12.99
C ASP A 172 -24.15 -4.42 -11.63
N VAL A 173 -23.37 -5.50 -11.53
CA VAL A 173 -22.85 -6.07 -10.28
C VAL A 173 -21.33 -6.03 -10.24
N VAL A 174 -20.77 -5.74 -9.07
CA VAL A 174 -19.34 -5.82 -8.77
C VAL A 174 -19.12 -6.52 -7.42
N MET A 175 -18.05 -7.30 -7.29
CA MET A 175 -17.74 -8.04 -6.06
C MET A 175 -16.79 -7.22 -5.18
N LEU A 176 -17.34 -6.58 -4.15
CA LEU A 176 -16.60 -5.73 -3.21
C LEU A 176 -16.73 -6.24 -1.78
N ARG A 177 -15.85 -5.76 -0.91
CA ARG A 177 -16.02 -5.87 0.54
C ARG A 177 -16.95 -4.72 1.00
N PRO A 178 -17.75 -4.89 2.05
CA PRO A 178 -17.84 -6.05 2.96
C PRO A 178 -18.62 -7.25 2.40
N GLY A 179 -18.57 -8.38 3.11
CA GLY A 179 -19.20 -9.65 2.75
C GLY A 179 -20.57 -9.87 3.42
N ASP A 180 -21.29 -8.79 3.71
CA ASP A 180 -22.61 -8.80 4.38
C ASP A 180 -23.81 -8.74 3.41
N GLY A 181 -23.54 -8.67 2.11
CA GLY A 181 -24.53 -8.74 1.04
C GLY A 181 -24.76 -10.14 0.47
N LEU A 182 -25.41 -10.17 -0.69
CA LEU A 182 -25.57 -11.39 -1.48
C LEU A 182 -24.21 -11.97 -1.88
N GLU A 183 -24.08 -13.29 -1.75
CA GLU A 183 -22.82 -13.97 -1.98
C GLU A 183 -22.47 -14.02 -3.47
N PRO A 184 -21.19 -13.91 -3.86
CA PRO A 184 -20.79 -13.82 -5.28
C PRO A 184 -21.26 -14.99 -6.16
N TRP A 185 -21.42 -16.19 -5.58
CA TRP A 185 -21.89 -17.37 -6.31
C TRP A 185 -23.40 -17.40 -6.55
N MET A 186 -24.17 -16.51 -5.91
CA MET A 186 -25.60 -16.37 -6.17
C MET A 186 -25.91 -15.51 -7.40
N LEU A 187 -24.89 -14.96 -8.08
CA LEU A 187 -25.09 -14.02 -9.19
C LEU A 187 -26.09 -14.52 -10.22
N ASP A 188 -25.95 -15.76 -10.69
CA ASP A 188 -26.81 -16.37 -11.70
C ASP A 188 -28.28 -16.45 -11.26
N GLU A 189 -28.52 -16.52 -9.95
CA GLU A 189 -29.87 -16.55 -9.38
C GLU A 189 -30.56 -15.18 -9.42
N TYR A 190 -29.79 -14.09 -9.45
CA TYR A 190 -30.30 -12.72 -9.37
C TYR A 190 -30.27 -11.97 -10.71
N VAL A 191 -29.41 -12.39 -11.63
CA VAL A 191 -29.43 -11.87 -13.01
C VAL A 191 -30.80 -12.12 -13.63
N GLY A 192 -31.38 -11.07 -14.24
CA GLY A 192 -32.72 -11.10 -14.82
C GLY A 192 -33.86 -10.86 -13.82
N LYS A 193 -33.62 -10.74 -12.51
CA LYS A 193 -34.64 -10.31 -11.55
C LYS A 193 -34.77 -8.77 -11.55
N PRO A 194 -35.98 -8.22 -11.41
CA PRO A 194 -36.18 -6.79 -11.24
C PRO A 194 -35.75 -6.33 -9.84
N ILE A 195 -35.08 -5.19 -9.75
CA ILE A 195 -34.78 -4.57 -8.45
C ILE A 195 -36.01 -3.83 -7.91
N THR A 196 -36.33 -3.98 -6.62
CA THR A 196 -37.58 -3.46 -6.02
C THR A 196 -37.46 -2.03 -5.50
N GLU A 197 -36.24 -1.49 -5.43
CA GLU A 197 -35.92 -0.14 -4.96
C GLU A 197 -34.80 0.52 -5.78
N ASN A 198 -34.62 1.83 -5.63
CA ASN A 198 -33.49 2.54 -6.24
C ASN A 198 -32.22 2.27 -5.43
N VAL A 199 -31.16 1.81 -6.09
CA VAL A 199 -29.88 1.48 -5.45
C VAL A 199 -28.75 2.32 -6.03
N SER A 200 -27.97 2.95 -5.14
CA SER A 200 -26.83 3.78 -5.54
C SER A 200 -25.63 2.92 -5.93
N ALA A 201 -24.75 3.46 -6.79
CA ALA A 201 -23.49 2.81 -7.12
C ALA A 201 -22.64 2.57 -5.86
N GLY A 202 -22.01 1.40 -5.77
CA GLY A 202 -21.20 0.97 -4.63
C GLY A 202 -22.02 0.48 -3.43
N TYR A 203 -23.36 0.45 -3.51
CA TYR A 203 -24.19 -0.07 -2.42
C TYR A 203 -24.28 -1.60 -2.45
N VAL A 204 -24.32 -2.22 -1.27
CA VAL A 204 -24.42 -3.68 -1.11
C VAL A 204 -25.80 -4.19 -1.54
N LEU A 205 -25.84 -5.24 -2.35
CA LEU A 205 -27.08 -5.87 -2.80
C LEU A 205 -27.54 -6.89 -1.76
N GLN A 206 -28.82 -6.86 -1.40
CA GLN A 206 -29.43 -7.77 -0.43
C GLN A 206 -30.62 -8.49 -1.05
N ALA A 207 -30.93 -9.69 -0.57
CA ALA A 207 -32.05 -10.50 -1.07
C ALA A 207 -33.39 -9.74 -1.05
N ARG A 208 -33.62 -8.86 -0.05
CA ARG A 208 -34.84 -8.04 0.08
C ARG A 208 -35.06 -7.02 -1.06
N MET A 209 -34.04 -6.79 -1.90
CA MET A 209 -34.06 -5.79 -2.99
C MET A 209 -34.55 -6.38 -4.31
N PHE A 210 -34.93 -7.65 -4.33
CA PHE A 210 -35.42 -8.40 -5.50
C PHE A 210 -36.76 -9.03 -5.16
#